data_AF-R7VYY4-F1
#
_entry.id   AF-R7VYY4-F1
#
_cell.length_a   1.000
_cell.length_b   1.000
_cell.length_c   1.000
_cell.angle_alpha   90.00
_cell.angle_beta   90.00
_cell.angle_gamma   90.00
#
_symmetry.space_group_name_H-M   'P 1'
#
loop_
_entity.id
_entity.type
_entity.pdbx_description
1 polymer ?
#
loop_
_entity_poly.entity_id
_entity_poly.type
_entity_poly.pdbx_seq_one_letter_code
_entity_poly.pdbx_strand_id
1 'polypeptide(L)'
;MAETALGAAQWVVCKALAPIADGVLEAWAASRTFGLNIQALRTELEKVQATLEIAATKELPGLATEKMLQKLWDSAHNAEDLLDELDYFRIHDELHGTYDAADQPGDAC
;
A
#
# COMPACT_ATOMS: atom_id res chain seq x y z
N MET A 1 18.46 -7.77 -15.64
CA MET A 1 18.29 -6.60 -14.75
C MET A 1 16.82 -6.22 -14.66
N ALA A 2 16.16 -5.98 -15.81
CA ALA A 2 14.73 -5.73 -15.88
C ALA A 2 13.84 -6.85 -15.29
N GLU A 3 14.11 -8.15 -15.56
CA GLU A 3 13.31 -9.23 -14.94
C GLU A 3 13.43 -9.26 -13.41
N THR A 4 14.63 -9.03 -12.87
CA THR A 4 14.87 -9.00 -11.43
C THR A 4 14.15 -7.83 -10.76
N ALA A 5 14.21 -6.65 -11.38
CA ALA A 5 13.49 -5.46 -10.91
C ALA A 5 11.97 -5.64 -11.00
N LEU A 6 11.48 -6.30 -12.05
CA LEU A 6 10.07 -6.64 -12.21
C LEU A 6 9.58 -7.58 -11.11
N GLY A 7 10.32 -8.67 -10.84
CA GLY A 7 9.97 -9.60 -9.77
C GLY A 7 9.98 -8.95 -8.38
N ALA A 8 10.95 -8.08 -8.11
CA ALA A 8 11.00 -7.31 -6.88
C ALA A 8 9.80 -6.36 -6.74
N ALA A 9 9.43 -5.65 -7.81
CA ALA A 9 8.27 -4.77 -7.85
C ALA A 9 6.96 -5.55 -7.63
N GLN A 10 6.80 -6.71 -8.26
CA GLN A 10 5.63 -7.57 -8.07
C GLN A 10 5.51 -8.04 -6.62
N TRP A 11 6.61 -8.48 -6.02
CA TRP A 11 6.61 -8.92 -4.63
C TRP A 11 6.22 -7.82 -3.64
N VAL A 12 6.80 -6.62 -3.77
CA VAL A 12 6.48 -5.51 -2.84
C VAL A 12 5.04 -5.02 -2.99
N VAL A 13 4.49 -4.98 -4.21
CA VAL A 13 3.08 -4.62 -4.44
C VAL A 13 2.15 -5.65 -3.81
N CYS A 14 2.46 -6.94 -3.93
CA CYS A 14 1.69 -8.00 -3.26
C CYS A 14 1.76 -7.87 -1.73
N LYS A 15 2.91 -7.49 -1.17
CA LYS A 15 3.03 -7.24 0.28
C LYS A 15 2.20 -6.03 0.72
N ALA A 16 2.29 -4.91 0.02
CA ALA A 16 1.48 -3.73 0.31
C ALA A 16 -0.03 -4.02 0.21
N LEU A 17 -0.47 -4.90 -0.70
CA LEU A 17 -1.88 -5.28 -0.79
C LEU A 17 -2.35 -6.19 0.36
N ALA A 18 -1.44 -6.93 1.01
CA ALA A 18 -1.83 -7.97 1.97
C ALA A 18 -2.66 -7.47 3.17
N PRO A 19 -2.30 -6.35 3.85
CA PRO A 19 -3.08 -5.83 4.98
C PRO A 19 -4.48 -5.34 4.59
N ILE A 20 -4.69 -4.97 3.32
CA ILE A 20 -5.97 -4.48 2.83
C ILE A 20 -6.83 -5.64 2.31
N ALA A 21 -6.20 -6.68 1.76
CA ALA A 21 -6.89 -7.81 1.12
C ALA A 21 -7.73 -8.65 2.08
N ASP A 22 -7.36 -8.72 3.36
CA ASP A 22 -8.14 -9.44 4.38
C ASP A 22 -9.38 -8.65 4.87
N GLY A 23 -9.48 -7.37 4.51
CA GLY A 23 -10.58 -6.47 4.83
C GLY A 23 -10.61 -5.97 6.27
N VAL A 24 -9.71 -6.44 7.15
CA VAL A 24 -9.66 -6.03 8.56
C VAL A 24 -9.25 -4.56 8.66
N LEU A 25 -8.16 -4.20 7.98
CA LEU A 25 -7.67 -2.82 7.94
C LEU A 25 -8.67 -1.88 7.27
N GLU A 26 -9.34 -2.35 6.21
CA GLU A 26 -10.34 -1.56 5.47
C GLU A 26 -11.59 -1.26 6.33
N ALA A 27 -12.11 -2.27 7.04
CA ALA A 27 -13.25 -2.12 7.95
C ALA A 27 -12.91 -1.20 9.13
N TRP A 28 -11.72 -1.35 9.71
CA TRP A 28 -11.25 -0.49 10.79
C TRP A 28 -11.08 0.96 10.31
N ALA A 29 -10.44 1.19 9.17
CA ALA A 29 -10.25 2.53 8.62
C ALA A 29 -11.57 3.22 8.29
N ALA A 30 -12.58 2.46 7.82
CA ALA A 30 -13.94 2.98 7.63
C ALA A 30 -14.58 3.45 8.95
N SER A 31 -14.34 2.75 10.06
CA SER A 31 -14.81 3.16 11.40
C SER A 31 -14.11 4.42 11.95
N ARG A 32 -12.93 4.75 11.41
CA ARG A 32 -12.09 5.90 11.80
C ARG A 32 -12.12 7.05 10.79
N THR A 33 -13.07 7.07 9.86
CA THR A 33 -13.26 8.11 8.82
C THR A 33 -12.17 8.21 7.73
N PHE A 34 -11.22 7.27 7.67
CA PHE A 34 -10.21 7.18 6.61
C PHE A 34 -10.51 6.12 5.53
N GLY A 35 -11.68 5.46 5.59
CA GLY A 35 -12.02 4.34 4.70
C GLY A 35 -11.91 4.66 3.20
N LEU A 36 -12.28 5.89 2.79
CA LEU A 36 -12.14 6.32 1.39
C LEU A 36 -10.67 6.41 0.94
N ASN A 37 -9.75 6.78 1.84
CA ASN A 37 -8.32 6.87 1.52
C ASN A 37 -7.71 5.48 1.34
N ILE A 38 -8.09 4.50 2.18
CA ILE A 38 -7.64 3.11 2.05
C ILE A 38 -8.19 2.46 0.78
N GLN A 39 -9.45 2.71 0.42
CA GLN A 39 -10.01 2.22 -0.84
C GLN A 39 -9.33 2.84 -2.07
N ALA A 40 -9.01 4.13 -2.02
CA ALA A 40 -8.24 4.79 -3.08
C ALA A 40 -6.84 4.17 -3.23
N LEU A 41 -6.13 3.96 -2.10
CA LEU A 41 -4.81 3.33 -2.09
C LEU A 41 -4.85 1.91 -2.65
N ARG A 42 -5.83 1.09 -2.23
CA ARG A 42 -6.07 -0.25 -2.77
C ARG A 42 -6.23 -0.23 -4.29
N THR A 43 -7.08 0.65 -4.78
CA THR A 43 -7.36 0.79 -6.21
C THR A 43 -6.08 1.13 -6.99
N GLU A 44 -5.24 2.01 -6.47
CA GLU A 44 -3.95 2.34 -7.10
C GLU A 44 -2.96 1.17 -7.08
N LEU A 45 -2.85 0.45 -5.95
CA LEU A 45 -2.00 -0.75 -5.86
C LEU A 45 -2.45 -1.86 -6.82
N GLU A 46 -3.77 -2.08 -6.97
CA GLU A 46 -4.34 -3.04 -7.92
C GLU A 46 -4.06 -2.63 -9.39
N LYS A 47 -4.16 -1.34 -9.73
CA LYS A 47 -3.76 -0.83 -11.07
C LYS A 47 -2.29 -1.09 -11.35
N VAL A 48 -1.44 -0.88 -10.34
CA VAL A 48 -0.01 -1.17 -10.43
C VAL A 48 0.22 -2.67 -10.65
N GLN A 49 -0.42 -3.53 -9.87
CA GLN A 49 -0.33 -4.98 -10.00
C GLN A 49 -0.70 -5.45 -11.42
N ALA A 50 -1.84 -5.00 -11.93
CA ALA A 50 -2.27 -5.31 -13.30
C ALA A 50 -1.26 -4.83 -14.36
N THR A 51 -0.67 -3.64 -14.15
CA THR A 51 0.35 -3.11 -15.06
C THR A 51 1.62 -3.97 -15.04
N LEU A 52 2.04 -4.45 -13.88
CA LEU A 52 3.19 -5.34 -13.72
C LEU A 52 2.95 -6.72 -14.33
N GLU A 53 1.75 -7.27 -14.20
CA GLU A 53 1.36 -8.53 -14.86
C GLU A 53 1.42 -8.40 -16.39
N ILE A 54 0.91 -7.29 -16.93
CA ILE A 54 1.04 -6.99 -18.37
C ILE A 54 2.51 -6.84 -18.76
N ALA A 55 3.33 -6.16 -17.95
CA ALA A 55 4.75 -5.98 -18.20
C ALA A 55 5.52 -7.32 -18.21
N ALA A 56 5.11 -8.29 -17.38
CA ALA A 56 5.70 -9.64 -17.35
C ALA A 56 5.48 -10.45 -18.63
N THR A 57 4.48 -10.11 -19.43
CA THR A 57 4.21 -10.76 -20.73
C THR A 57 5.02 -10.16 -21.89
N LYS A 58 5.76 -9.08 -21.65
CA LYS A 58 6.45 -8.30 -22.68
C LYS A 58 7.95 -8.39 -22.48
N GLU A 59 8.70 -8.36 -23.57
CA GLU A 59 10.10 -7.93 -23.47
C GLU A 59 10.12 -6.48 -23.01
N LEU A 60 10.89 -6.19 -21.96
CA LEU A 60 11.00 -4.86 -21.35
C LEU A 60 12.34 -4.21 -21.72
N PRO A 61 12.54 -3.73 -22.97
CA PRO A 61 13.79 -3.14 -23.35
C PRO A 61 13.92 -1.71 -22.80
N GLY A 62 15.10 -1.42 -22.24
CA GLY A 62 15.61 -0.06 -22.10
C GLY A 62 15.58 0.55 -20.70
N LEU A 63 16.51 1.49 -20.51
CA LEU A 63 16.76 2.21 -19.26
C LEU A 63 15.54 2.97 -18.71
N ALA A 64 14.63 3.42 -19.58
CA ALA A 64 13.41 4.11 -19.16
C ALA A 64 12.46 3.17 -18.39
N THR A 65 12.36 1.92 -18.83
CA THR A 65 11.56 0.89 -18.19
C THR A 65 12.14 0.51 -16.83
N GLU A 66 13.47 0.33 -16.75
CA GLU A 66 14.16 0.08 -15.48
C GLU A 66 13.95 1.22 -14.48
N LYS A 67 14.04 2.49 -14.92
CA LYS A 67 13.76 3.65 -14.06
C LYS A 67 12.31 3.70 -13.58
N MET A 68 11.34 3.31 -14.41
CA MET A 68 9.94 3.24 -14.00
C MET A 68 9.70 2.12 -12.98
N LEU A 69 10.28 0.93 -13.20
CA LEU A 69 10.21 -0.17 -12.24
C LEU A 69 10.82 0.21 -10.89
N GLN A 70 11.94 0.94 -10.89
CA GLN A 70 12.54 1.43 -9.64
C GLN A 70 11.63 2.39 -8.88
N LYS A 71 11.08 3.41 -9.54
CA LYS A 71 10.16 4.37 -8.90
C LYS A 71 8.92 3.69 -8.33
N LEU A 72 8.42 2.69 -9.06
CA LEU A 72 7.29 1.90 -8.64
C LEU A 72 7.64 1.08 -7.40
N TRP A 73 8.80 0.43 -7.39
CA TRP A 73 9.31 -0.30 -6.24
C TRP A 73 9.44 0.61 -5.01
N ASP A 74 10.02 1.81 -5.15
CA ASP A 74 10.13 2.79 -4.05
C ASP A 74 8.75 3.18 -3.51
N SER A 75 7.79 3.43 -4.40
CA SER A 75 6.43 3.85 -4.04
C SER A 75 5.64 2.74 -3.34
N ALA A 76 5.78 1.49 -3.83
CA ALA A 76 5.16 0.33 -3.21
C ALA A 76 5.76 0.03 -1.84
N HIS A 77 7.06 0.26 -1.65
CA HIS A 77 7.69 0.10 -0.34
C HIS A 77 7.22 1.16 0.66
N ASN A 78 7.07 2.41 0.22
CA ASN A 78 6.46 3.45 1.07
C ASN A 78 5.01 3.11 1.43
N ALA A 79 4.24 2.57 0.48
CA ALA A 79 2.86 2.15 0.75
C ALA A 79 2.80 0.98 1.73
N GLU A 80 3.70 -0.01 1.59
CA GLU A 80 3.87 -1.11 2.55
C GLU A 80 4.16 -0.59 3.96
N ASP A 81 5.17 0.28 4.11
CA ASP A 81 5.58 0.84 5.40
C ASP A 81 4.44 1.59 6.10
N LEU A 82 3.71 2.43 5.36
CA LEU A 82 2.55 3.15 5.88
C LEU A 82 1.40 2.20 6.28
N LEU A 83 1.18 1.11 5.54
CA LEU A 83 0.14 0.14 5.86
C LEU A 83 0.50 -0.71 7.08
N ASP A 84 1.77 -1.08 7.23
CA ASP A 84 2.28 -1.75 8.43
C ASP A 84 2.16 -0.83 9.66
N GLU A 85 2.45 0.47 9.53
CA GLU A 85 2.27 1.45 10.59
C GLU A 85 0.79 1.63 10.97
N LEU A 86 -0.11 1.69 9.99
CA LEU A 86 -1.55 1.75 10.25
C LEU A 86 -2.06 0.49 10.95
N ASP A 87 -1.57 -0.69 10.56
CA ASP A 87 -1.95 -1.94 11.22
C ASP A 87 -1.43 -2.01 12.65
N TYR A 88 -0.23 -1.49 12.90
CA TYR A 88 0.29 -1.28 14.25
C TYR A 88 -0.66 -0.39 15.08
N PHE A 89 -1.07 0.77 14.57
CA PHE A 89 -1.97 1.65 15.32
C PHE A 89 -3.35 1.04 15.56
N ARG A 90 -3.89 0.29 14.59
CA ARG A 90 -5.13 -0.46 14.77
C ARG A 90 -5.03 -1.42 15.96
N ILE A 91 -3.95 -2.22 16.00
CA ILE A 91 -3.71 -3.19 17.06
C ILE A 91 -3.45 -2.49 18.41
N HIS A 92 -2.67 -1.41 18.40
CA HIS A 92 -2.37 -0.61 19.59
C HIS A 92 -3.65 -0.01 20.20
N ASP A 93 -4.49 0.62 19.38
CA ASP A 93 -5.77 1.18 19.80
C ASP A 93 -6.70 0.11 20.38
N GLU A 94 -6.74 -1.08 19.78
CA GLU A 94 -7.54 -2.20 20.29
C GLU A 94 -7.04 -2.70 21.67
N LEU A 95 -5.72 -2.78 21.86
CA LEU A 95 -5.10 -3.25 23.11
C LEU A 95 -5.17 -2.23 24.25
N HIS A 96 -5.04 -0.94 23.94
CA HIS A 96 -4.90 0.12 24.94
C HIS A 96 -6.14 1.01 25.07
N GLY A 97 -7.14 0.85 24.21
CA GLY A 97 -8.33 1.70 24.19
C GLY A 97 -8.02 3.14 23.78
N THR A 98 -6.92 3.34 23.04
CA THR A 98 -6.47 4.63 22.51
C THR A 98 -7.14 4.94 21.17
N TYR A 99 -6.89 6.15 20.67
CA TYR A 99 -7.36 6.64 19.37
C TYR A 99 -6.20 7.32 18.62
N ASP A 100 -5.00 6.76 18.75
CA ASP A 100 -3.77 7.42 18.29
C ASP A 100 -3.69 7.47 16.75
N ALA A 101 -4.43 6.59 16.08
CA ALA A 101 -4.58 6.59 14.64
C ALA A 101 -5.64 7.58 14.11
N ALA A 102 -6.52 8.08 14.99
CA ALA A 102 -7.55 9.03 14.59
C ALA A 102 -6.98 10.45 14.62
N ASP A 103 -7.24 11.22 13.56
CA ASP A 103 -7.08 12.67 13.62
C ASP A 103 -8.14 13.14 14.62
N GLN A 104 -7.74 13.40 15.87
CA GLN A 104 -8.68 13.89 16.87
C GLN A 104 -9.22 15.20 16.33
N PRO A 105 -10.55 15.39 16.19
CA PRO A 105 -11.08 16.70 15.89
C PRO A 105 -10.58 17.59 17.01
N GLY A 106 -9.68 18.51 16.65
CA GLY A 106 -8.99 19.38 17.60
C GLY A 106 -10.01 19.91 18.59
N ASP A 107 -9.73 19.65 19.86
CA ASP A 107 -10.42 20.24 20.98
C ASP A 107 -10.38 21.76 20.74
N ALA A 108 -11.49 22.31 20.25
CA ALA A 108 -11.60 23.71 19.92
C ALA A 108 -11.50 24.48 21.23
N CYS A 109 -10.32 25.01 21.51
CA CYS A 109 -10.09 26.07 22.49
C CYS A 109 -10.23 27.43 21.81
#